data_AF-A0A0G4IST5-F1
#
_entry.id   AF-A0A0G4IST5-F1
#
_cell.length_a   1.000
_cell.length_b   1.000
_cell.length_c   1.000
_cell.angle_alpha   90.00
_cell.angle_beta   90.00
_cell.angle_gamma   90.00
#
_symmetry.space_group_name_H-M   'P 1'
#
loop_
_entity.id
_entity.type
_entity.pdbx_description
1 polymer ?
#
loop_
_entity_poly.entity_id
_entity_poly.type
_entity_poly.pdbx_seq_one_letter_code
_entity_poly.pdbx_strand_id
1 'polypeptide(L)'
;MSRKGADGYLLRKMIEDLQSIQRECDPQAVEADEGKDKLDAFEASKRDLTFMIVELKKNIERRNEMLQNHGRQEQTIRLKAENEKALTSAKLKFNEMRKAYDAQVAKKRGKRLPDDVLANRKEMIELLEQDIKDLEQAHSQIRPRRGGDGNRDLARQLKENRQREREEDAKLGKEAVPMGELSAGAQQFQMEKEDHDAKTDQQLDLIRTGVRDLHDIASEMHEELQVQQVVIEEVNKEFDVLEKKFKTANQRLNTLLEESGGTARWCSLMIAFIILLALLGYIFQLF
;
A
#
# COMPACT_ATOMS: atom_id res chain seq x y z
N MET A 1 -15.56 41.66 -28.31
CA MET A 1 -14.40 41.69 -27.40
C MET A 1 -14.85 41.23 -26.00
N SER A 2 -14.92 39.92 -25.70
CA SER A 2 -15.23 39.45 -24.33
C SER A 2 -14.96 37.93 -24.19
N ARG A 3 -13.71 37.51 -24.34
CA ARG A 3 -13.27 36.13 -23.98
C ARG A 3 -11.98 36.13 -23.17
N LYS A 4 -11.09 37.11 -23.41
CA LYS A 4 -9.81 37.26 -22.67
C LYS A 4 -9.94 37.59 -21.17
N GLY A 5 -11.11 38.05 -20.70
CA GLY A 5 -11.31 38.40 -19.28
C GLY A 5 -11.72 37.21 -18.38
N ALA A 6 -12.40 36.21 -18.94
CA ALA A 6 -12.88 35.05 -18.19
C ALA A 6 -11.74 34.07 -17.88
N ASP A 7 -10.84 33.86 -18.84
CA ASP A 7 -9.69 32.95 -18.67
C ASP A 7 -8.72 33.48 -17.61
N GLY A 8 -8.52 34.79 -17.51
CA GLY A 8 -7.65 35.41 -16.50
C GLY A 8 -8.19 35.30 -15.07
N TYR A 9 -9.51 35.28 -14.90
CA TYR A 9 -10.15 35.07 -13.60
C TYR A 9 -10.07 33.60 -13.16
N LEU A 10 -10.33 32.67 -14.09
CA LEU A 10 -10.19 31.24 -13.83
C LEU A 10 -8.74 30.87 -13.47
N LEU A 11 -7.76 31.42 -14.19
CA LEU A 11 -6.34 31.18 -13.91
C LEU A 11 -5.94 31.70 -12.53
N ARG A 12 -6.42 32.89 -12.13
CA ARG A 12 -6.17 33.44 -10.79
C ARG A 12 -6.78 32.57 -9.69
N LYS A 13 -8.01 32.08 -9.91
CA LYS A 13 -8.68 31.21 -8.94
C LYS A 13 -7.96 29.86 -8.80
N MET A 14 -7.52 29.26 -9.91
CA MET A 14 -6.74 28.02 -9.87
C MET A 14 -5.37 28.22 -9.22
N ILE A 15 -4.74 29.39 -9.39
CA ILE A 15 -3.50 29.74 -8.69
C ILE A 15 -3.74 29.91 -7.19
N GLU A 16 -4.85 30.55 -6.78
CA GLU A 16 -5.26 30.64 -5.37
C GLU A 16 -5.55 29.26 -4.76
N ASP A 17 -6.28 28.39 -5.48
CA ASP A 17 -6.60 27.04 -5.03
C ASP A 17 -5.31 26.19 -4.90
N LEU A 18 -4.39 26.29 -5.86
CA LEU A 18 -3.07 25.63 -5.78
C LEU A 18 -2.20 26.18 -4.65
N GLN A 19 -2.24 27.49 -4.40
CA GLN A 19 -1.53 28.11 -3.27
C GLN A 19 -2.14 27.70 -1.92
N SER A 20 -3.46 27.50 -1.85
CA SER A 20 -4.15 26.99 -0.66
C SER A 20 -3.75 25.55 -0.38
N ILE A 21 -3.79 24.68 -1.40
CA ILE A 21 -3.35 23.28 -1.28
C ILE A 21 -1.86 23.22 -0.92
N GLN A 22 -1.03 24.08 -1.53
CA GLN A 22 0.39 24.16 -1.22
C GLN A 22 0.61 24.57 0.24
N ARG A 23 -0.14 25.54 0.79
CA ARG A 23 -0.07 25.89 2.22
C ARG A 23 -0.53 24.77 3.14
N GLU A 24 -1.57 24.03 2.78
CA GLU A 24 -2.03 22.87 3.56
C GLU A 24 -1.01 21.72 3.56
N CYS A 25 -0.22 21.61 2.48
CA CYS A 25 0.82 20.59 2.29
C CYS A 25 2.24 21.04 2.69
N ASP A 26 2.49 22.32 2.99
CA ASP A 26 3.83 22.85 3.30
C ASP A 26 4.11 22.79 4.82
N PRO A 27 5.13 22.05 5.28
CA PRO A 27 5.45 21.92 6.70
C PRO A 27 6.00 23.21 7.35
N GLN A 28 6.48 24.20 6.58
CA GLN A 28 7.05 25.44 7.14
C GLN A 28 6.03 26.58 7.32
N ALA A 29 4.83 26.47 6.76
CA ALA A 29 3.78 27.49 6.90
C ALA A 29 3.13 27.52 8.31
N VAL A 30 3.48 26.57 9.18
CA VAL A 30 2.80 26.32 10.47
C VAL A 30 3.30 27.23 11.60
N GLU A 31 4.48 27.84 11.50
CA GLU A 31 4.97 28.70 12.60
C GLU A 31 4.34 30.11 12.61
N ALA A 32 3.52 30.46 11.61
CA ALA A 32 2.96 31.81 11.49
C ALA A 32 1.45 31.92 11.78
N ASP A 33 0.74 30.82 12.05
CA ASP A 33 -0.70 30.86 12.30
C ASP A 33 -1.12 30.00 13.50
N GLU A 34 -0.64 30.38 14.68
CA GLU A 34 -1.14 29.89 15.98
C GLU A 34 -2.54 30.46 16.33
N GLY A 35 -3.28 30.99 15.34
CA GLY A 35 -4.52 31.74 15.52
C GLY A 35 -5.74 31.09 14.87
N LYS A 36 -6.33 30.09 15.55
CA LYS A 36 -7.71 29.59 15.34
C LYS A 36 -7.95 28.70 14.10
N ASP A 37 -7.54 27.45 14.18
CA ASP A 37 -8.46 26.34 13.88
C ASP A 37 -7.92 25.05 14.52
N LYS A 38 -8.62 24.56 15.55
CA LYS A 38 -8.38 23.20 16.04
C LYS A 38 -8.95 22.27 14.99
N LEU A 39 -8.10 21.84 14.05
CA LEU A 39 -8.43 20.81 13.06
C LEU A 39 -9.24 19.69 13.74
N ASP A 40 -10.42 19.37 13.19
CA ASP A 40 -11.23 18.25 13.68
C ASP A 40 -10.41 16.97 13.58
N ALA A 41 -10.65 15.99 14.46
CA ALA A 41 -9.88 14.75 14.51
C ALA A 41 -9.83 14.05 13.13
N PHE A 42 -10.91 14.17 12.36
CA PHE A 42 -10.96 13.69 10.97
C PHE A 42 -9.96 14.41 10.05
N GLU A 43 -9.89 15.74 10.12
CA GLU A 43 -9.03 16.55 9.26
C GLU A 43 -7.55 16.40 9.62
N ALA A 44 -7.25 16.27 10.91
CA ALA A 44 -5.90 15.92 11.38
C ALA A 44 -5.45 14.56 10.83
N SER A 45 -6.27 13.51 11.00
CA SER A 45 -5.94 12.17 10.46
C SER A 45 -5.90 12.15 8.93
N LYS A 46 -6.75 12.92 8.24
CA LYS A 46 -6.72 13.08 6.77
C LYS A 46 -5.39 13.67 6.31
N ARG A 47 -4.92 14.74 6.97
CA ARG A 47 -3.65 15.41 6.62
C ARG A 47 -2.48 14.45 6.78
N ASP A 48 -2.38 13.79 7.93
CA ASP A 48 -1.33 12.81 8.22
C ASP A 48 -1.35 11.68 7.18
N LEU A 49 -2.53 11.11 6.91
CA LEU A 49 -2.71 10.02 5.96
C LEU A 49 -2.29 10.41 4.54
N THR A 50 -2.71 11.60 4.10
CA THR A 50 -2.37 12.11 2.76
C THR A 50 -0.86 12.27 2.62
N PHE A 51 -0.20 12.80 3.65
CA PHE A 51 1.26 12.92 3.67
C PHE A 51 1.95 11.55 3.56
N MET A 52 1.54 10.57 4.37
CA MET A 52 2.12 9.22 4.30
C MET A 52 1.87 8.54 2.95
N ILE A 53 0.69 8.72 2.34
CA ILE A 53 0.39 8.18 1.01
C ILE A 53 1.31 8.78 -0.05
N VAL A 54 1.53 10.09 -0.03
CA VAL A 54 2.43 10.76 -0.98
C VAL A 54 3.89 10.33 -0.78
N GLU A 55 4.34 10.24 0.46
CA GLU A 55 5.69 9.76 0.79
C GLU A 55 5.88 8.30 0.38
N LEU A 56 4.90 7.43 0.66
CA LEU A 56 4.93 6.02 0.27
C LEU A 56 4.94 5.84 -1.25
N LYS A 57 4.16 6.65 -2.00
CA LYS A 57 4.21 6.70 -3.48
C LYS A 57 5.63 6.98 -3.96
N LYS A 58 6.29 8.02 -3.43
CA LYS A 58 7.68 8.38 -3.77
C LYS A 58 8.67 7.27 -3.44
N ASN A 59 8.53 6.65 -2.27
CA ASN A 59 9.45 5.59 -1.84
C ASN A 59 9.27 4.30 -2.67
N ILE A 60 8.05 3.97 -3.10
CA ILE A 60 7.78 2.86 -4.00
C ILE A 60 8.38 3.13 -5.39
N GLU A 61 8.21 4.34 -5.93
CA GLU A 61 8.82 4.75 -7.19
C GLU A 61 10.35 4.68 -7.13
N ARG A 62 10.96 5.25 -6.09
CA ARG A 62 12.41 5.20 -5.87
C ARG A 62 12.92 3.77 -5.78
N ARG A 63 12.22 2.88 -5.06
CA ARG A 63 12.55 1.45 -4.99
C ARG A 63 12.45 0.81 -6.38
N ASN A 64 11.40 1.12 -7.15
CA ASN A 64 11.21 0.58 -8.49
C ASN A 64 12.33 1.01 -9.45
N GLU A 65 12.78 2.25 -9.37
CA GLU A 65 13.93 2.76 -10.14
C GLU A 65 15.23 2.04 -9.74
N MET A 66 15.48 1.86 -8.44
CA MET A 66 16.67 1.12 -7.98
C MET A 66 16.64 -0.34 -8.45
N LEU A 67 15.48 -1.00 -8.37
CA LEU A 67 15.30 -2.37 -8.86
C LEU A 67 15.54 -2.48 -10.37
N GLN A 68 15.13 -1.48 -11.15
CA GLN A 68 15.35 -1.47 -12.60
C GLN A 68 16.83 -1.24 -12.96
N ASN A 69 17.50 -0.31 -12.28
CA ASN A 69 18.84 0.12 -12.64
C ASN A 69 19.95 -0.79 -12.08
N HIS A 70 19.79 -1.23 -10.84
CA HIS A 70 20.84 -1.93 -10.09
C HIS A 70 20.44 -3.34 -9.65
N GLY A 71 19.22 -3.76 -9.99
CA GLY A 71 18.67 -5.01 -9.50
C GLY A 71 18.35 -4.97 -8.00
N ARG A 72 18.25 -6.16 -7.40
CA ARG A 72 17.95 -6.32 -5.98
C ARG A 72 19.22 -6.12 -5.16
N GLN A 73 19.31 -5.00 -4.45
CA GLN A 73 20.41 -4.66 -3.54
C GLN A 73 19.89 -4.52 -2.10
N GLU A 74 20.79 -4.53 -1.12
CA GLU A 74 20.46 -4.31 0.30
C GLU A 74 19.58 -3.05 0.49
N GLN A 75 19.88 -1.97 -0.23
CA GLN A 75 19.10 -0.73 -0.19
C GLN A 75 17.66 -0.92 -0.68
N THR A 76 17.43 -1.74 -1.72
CA THR A 76 16.08 -2.04 -2.23
C THR A 76 15.27 -2.90 -1.26
N ILE A 77 15.94 -3.79 -0.52
CA ILE A 77 15.34 -4.64 0.51
C ILE A 77 14.95 -3.79 1.71
N ARG A 78 15.84 -2.89 2.17
CA ARG A 78 15.57 -1.94 3.25
C ARG A 78 14.40 -1.01 2.90
N LEU A 79 14.41 -0.40 1.72
CA LEU A 79 13.31 0.45 1.25
C LEU A 79 11.98 -0.32 1.17
N LYS A 80 12.00 -1.60 0.78
CA LYS A 80 10.78 -2.41 0.78
C LYS A 80 10.25 -2.65 2.20
N ALA A 81 11.12 -2.94 3.16
CA ALA A 81 10.74 -3.10 4.57
C ALA A 81 10.22 -1.77 5.18
N GLU A 82 10.87 -0.64 4.87
CA GLU A 82 10.40 0.69 5.26
C GLU A 82 9.03 1.01 4.65
N ASN A 83 8.81 0.65 3.37
CA ASN A 83 7.53 0.82 2.70
C ASN A 83 6.43 -0.04 3.33
N GLU A 84 6.73 -1.27 3.77
CA GLU A 84 5.76 -2.09 4.52
C GLU A 84 5.36 -1.44 5.86
N LYS A 85 6.35 -0.92 6.60
CA LYS A 85 6.08 -0.17 7.84
C LYS A 85 5.17 1.03 7.56
N ALA A 86 5.53 1.86 6.59
CA ALA A 86 4.77 3.04 6.20
C ALA A 86 3.35 2.69 5.70
N LEU A 87 3.19 1.61 4.92
CA LEU A 87 1.89 1.12 4.46
C LEU A 87 0.99 0.73 5.65
N THR A 88 1.57 0.06 6.65
CA THR A 88 0.83 -0.36 7.84
C THR A 88 0.47 0.84 8.72
N SER A 89 1.37 1.81 8.90
CA SER A 89 1.07 3.08 9.59
C SER A 89 -0.02 3.88 8.87
N ALA A 90 0.00 3.92 7.53
CA ALA A 90 -1.05 4.55 6.73
C ALA A 90 -2.41 3.86 6.94
N LYS A 91 -2.46 2.51 6.94
CA LYS A 91 -3.68 1.75 7.27
C LYS A 91 -4.21 2.06 8.68
N LEU A 92 -3.32 2.22 9.66
CA LEU A 92 -3.72 2.59 11.02
C LEU A 92 -4.38 3.97 11.06
N LYS A 93 -3.76 4.96 10.41
CA LYS A 93 -4.27 6.33 10.33
C LYS A 93 -5.57 6.43 9.53
N PHE A 94 -5.72 5.61 8.49
CA PHE A 94 -6.99 5.45 7.77
C PHE A 94 -8.10 4.91 8.70
N ASN A 95 -7.79 3.92 9.53
CA ASN A 95 -8.75 3.41 10.51
C ASN A 95 -9.13 4.46 11.57
N GLU A 96 -8.19 5.29 12.02
CA GLU A 96 -8.49 6.44 12.89
C GLU A 96 -9.41 7.46 12.22
N MET A 97 -9.12 7.81 10.97
CA MET A 97 -9.95 8.72 10.16
C MET A 97 -11.37 8.17 9.97
N ARG A 98 -11.49 6.88 9.65
CA ARG A 98 -12.80 6.20 9.51
C ARG A 98 -13.58 6.17 10.82
N LYS A 99 -12.93 5.89 11.94
CA LYS A 99 -13.56 5.93 13.27
C LYS A 99 -14.01 7.34 13.64
N ALA A 100 -13.23 8.38 13.30
CA ALA A 100 -13.63 9.76 13.52
C ALA A 100 -14.90 10.11 12.72
N TYR A 101 -15.01 9.62 11.49
CA TYR A 101 -16.22 9.74 10.69
C TYR A 101 -17.41 8.99 11.31
N ASP A 102 -17.24 7.71 11.69
CA ASP A 102 -18.30 6.89 12.30
C ASP A 102 -18.80 7.52 13.61
N ALA A 103 -17.89 8.06 14.42
CA ALA A 103 -18.22 8.78 15.64
C ALA A 103 -19.07 10.04 15.38
N GLN A 104 -18.82 10.76 14.28
CA GLN A 104 -19.64 11.91 13.88
C GLN A 104 -21.03 11.48 13.36
N VAL A 105 -21.10 10.37 12.62
CA VAL A 105 -22.37 9.80 12.14
C VAL A 105 -23.24 9.30 13.29
N ALA A 106 -22.64 8.70 14.32
CA ALA A 106 -23.34 8.18 15.50
C ALA A 106 -23.89 9.27 16.44
N LYS A 107 -23.45 10.54 16.30
CA LYS A 107 -23.98 11.65 17.10
C LYS A 107 -25.44 11.94 16.73
N LYS A 108 -26.23 12.37 17.72
CA LYS A 108 -27.60 12.87 17.51
C LYS A 108 -27.58 14.06 16.55
N ARG A 109 -28.62 14.21 15.72
CA ARG A 109 -28.74 15.23 14.66
C ARG A 109 -28.33 16.66 15.08
N GLY A 110 -28.61 17.09 16.31
CA GLY A 110 -28.22 18.43 16.79
C GLY A 110 -26.74 18.62 17.15
N LYS A 111 -25.93 17.54 17.17
CA LYS A 111 -24.49 17.55 17.47
C LYS A 111 -23.65 16.92 16.35
N ARG A 112 -24.30 16.46 15.28
CA ARG A 112 -23.71 15.81 14.12
C ARG A 112 -23.31 16.89 13.11
N LEU A 113 -22.25 16.65 12.34
CA LEU A 113 -21.89 17.55 11.24
C LEU A 113 -23.01 17.60 10.18
N PRO A 114 -23.06 18.68 9.38
CA PRO A 114 -23.95 18.78 8.24
C PRO A 114 -23.85 17.55 7.31
N ASP A 115 -24.98 17.13 6.75
CA ASP A 115 -25.07 15.90 5.95
C ASP A 115 -24.24 15.98 4.65
N ASP A 116 -24.10 17.18 4.07
CA ASP A 116 -23.22 17.51 2.95
C ASP A 116 -21.74 17.32 3.29
N VAL A 117 -21.30 17.80 4.47
CA VAL A 117 -19.92 17.61 4.92
C VAL A 117 -19.63 16.13 5.14
N LEU A 118 -20.59 15.37 5.69
CA LEU A 118 -20.42 13.94 5.90
C LEU A 118 -20.41 13.16 4.58
N ALA A 119 -21.19 13.56 3.58
CA ALA A 119 -21.11 12.99 2.24
C ALA A 119 -19.69 13.18 1.64
N ASN A 120 -19.15 14.39 1.70
CA ASN A 120 -17.79 14.67 1.23
C ASN A 120 -16.73 13.87 2.00
N ARG A 121 -16.87 13.75 3.33
CA ARG A 121 -15.96 12.93 4.16
C ARG A 121 -16.05 11.44 3.79
N LYS A 122 -17.24 10.95 3.45
CA LYS A 122 -17.44 9.56 3.00
C LYS A 122 -16.77 9.30 1.65
N GLU A 123 -16.96 10.20 0.67
CA GLU A 123 -16.28 10.10 -0.62
C GLU A 123 -14.76 10.14 -0.47
N MET A 124 -14.24 10.98 0.43
CA MET A 124 -12.81 11.04 0.76
C MET A 124 -12.30 9.72 1.36
N ILE A 125 -13.06 9.09 2.25
CA ILE A 125 -12.72 7.77 2.80
C ILE A 125 -12.65 6.74 1.68
N GLU A 126 -13.65 6.70 0.79
CA GLU A 126 -13.69 5.76 -0.33
C GLU A 126 -12.48 5.95 -1.28
N LEU A 127 -12.13 7.20 -1.59
CA LEU A 127 -10.96 7.53 -2.42
C LEU A 127 -9.64 7.10 -1.76
N LEU A 128 -9.44 7.46 -0.49
CA LEU A 128 -8.21 7.13 0.24
C LEU A 128 -8.08 5.63 0.50
N GLU A 129 -9.20 4.91 0.65
CA GLU A 129 -9.21 3.45 0.72
C GLU A 129 -8.71 2.83 -0.59
N GLN A 130 -9.15 3.37 -1.73
CA GLN A 130 -8.68 2.92 -3.04
C GLN A 130 -7.19 3.22 -3.24
N ASP A 131 -6.73 4.43 -2.88
CA ASP A 131 -5.31 4.79 -2.95
C ASP A 131 -4.41 3.84 -2.13
N ILE A 132 -4.84 3.46 -0.93
CA ILE A 132 -4.09 2.50 -0.09
C ILE A 132 -4.06 1.11 -0.74
N LYS A 133 -5.17 0.65 -1.33
CA LYS A 133 -5.22 -0.64 -2.05
C LYS A 133 -4.31 -0.63 -3.27
N ASP A 134 -4.30 0.45 -4.04
CA ASP A 134 -3.44 0.61 -5.21
C ASP A 134 -1.96 0.63 -4.79
N LEU A 135 -1.64 1.26 -3.67
CA LEU A 135 -0.29 1.25 -3.10
C LEU A 135 0.16 -0.12 -2.62
N GLU A 136 -0.73 -0.88 -1.98
CA GLU A 136 -0.48 -2.25 -1.57
C GLU A 136 -0.24 -3.17 -2.78
N GLN A 137 -0.99 -2.97 -3.86
CA GLN A 137 -0.74 -3.68 -5.12
C GLN A 137 0.60 -3.26 -5.76
N ALA A 138 0.90 -1.96 -5.79
CA ALA A 138 2.15 -1.45 -6.36
C ALA A 138 3.39 -1.90 -5.57
N HIS A 139 3.26 -2.05 -4.25
CA HIS A 139 4.30 -2.57 -3.37
C HIS A 139 4.51 -4.08 -3.56
N SER A 140 3.43 -4.85 -3.51
CA SER A 140 3.46 -6.32 -3.59
C SER A 140 3.93 -6.84 -4.94
N GLN A 141 3.76 -6.06 -6.02
CA GLN A 141 4.32 -6.40 -7.32
C GLN A 141 5.86 -6.36 -7.29
N ILE A 142 6.45 -7.52 -7.05
CA ILE A 142 7.76 -7.88 -7.60
C ILE A 142 7.54 -7.89 -9.10
N ARG A 143 7.95 -6.84 -9.82
CA ARG A 143 7.98 -6.95 -11.28
C ARG A 143 8.96 -8.09 -11.59
N PRO A 144 8.52 -9.24 -12.14
CA PRO A 144 9.46 -10.20 -12.68
C PRO A 144 10.30 -9.43 -13.69
N ARG A 145 11.62 -9.58 -13.58
CA ARG A 145 12.61 -8.96 -14.45
C ARG A 145 12.08 -9.06 -15.88
N ARG A 146 11.59 -7.94 -16.43
CA ARG A 146 11.02 -7.90 -17.78
C ARG A 146 12.15 -8.38 -18.69
N GLY A 147 11.92 -9.54 -19.31
CA GLY A 147 12.97 -10.30 -19.97
C GLY A 147 13.78 -9.48 -20.96
N GLY A 148 15.06 -9.85 -21.08
CA GLY A 148 15.92 -9.44 -22.18
C GLY A 148 17.04 -8.49 -21.78
N ASP A 149 18.12 -9.02 -21.22
CA ASP A 149 19.46 -8.88 -21.83
C ASP A 149 20.55 -9.60 -21.02
N GLY A 150 20.35 -9.77 -19.70
CA GLY A 150 21.38 -10.34 -18.82
C GLY A 150 21.66 -11.84 -18.94
N ASN A 151 20.97 -12.57 -19.83
CA ASN A 151 21.06 -14.04 -19.91
C ASN A 151 21.51 -14.57 -21.29
N ARG A 152 21.91 -13.67 -22.20
CA ARG A 152 22.50 -14.07 -23.50
C ARG A 152 23.83 -14.79 -23.32
N ASP A 153 24.62 -14.42 -22.30
CA ASP A 153 25.93 -15.02 -22.05
C ASP A 153 25.83 -16.45 -21.50
N LEU A 154 24.84 -16.75 -20.66
CA LEU A 154 24.64 -18.10 -20.13
C LEU A 154 24.09 -19.06 -21.19
N ALA A 155 23.13 -18.61 -22.01
CA ALA A 155 22.61 -19.39 -23.13
C ALA A 155 23.70 -19.67 -24.17
N ARG A 156 24.63 -18.73 -24.37
CA ARG A 156 25.80 -18.90 -25.24
C ARG A 156 26.81 -19.89 -24.65
N GLN A 157 27.15 -19.77 -23.36
CA GLN A 157 28.05 -20.71 -22.68
C GLN A 157 27.52 -22.14 -22.66
N LEU A 158 26.23 -22.34 -22.45
CA LEU A 158 25.60 -23.66 -22.47
C LEU A 158 25.58 -24.28 -23.88
N LYS A 159 25.48 -23.45 -24.92
CA LYS A 159 25.57 -23.89 -26.32
C LYS A 159 27.01 -24.28 -26.68
N GLU A 160 27.99 -23.50 -26.22
CA GLU A 160 29.42 -23.78 -26.41
C GLU A 160 29.85 -25.05 -25.65
N ASN A 161 29.38 -25.27 -24.42
CA ASN A 161 29.68 -26.49 -23.67
C ASN A 161 29.09 -27.74 -24.32
N ARG A 162 27.87 -27.67 -24.88
CA ARG A 162 27.26 -28.81 -25.58
C ARG A 162 27.95 -29.14 -26.91
N GLN A 163 28.46 -28.13 -27.61
CA GLN A 163 29.29 -28.37 -28.79
C GLN A 163 30.60 -29.07 -28.41
N ARG A 164 31.21 -28.68 -27.30
CA ARG A 164 32.43 -29.34 -26.79
C ARG A 164 32.17 -30.79 -26.37
N GLU A 165 31.08 -31.07 -25.67
CA GLU A 165 30.70 -32.43 -25.29
C GLU A 165 30.43 -33.32 -26.53
N ARG A 166 29.76 -32.80 -27.56
CA ARG A 166 29.55 -33.53 -28.83
C ARG A 166 30.85 -33.77 -29.60
N GLU A 167 31.77 -32.80 -29.60
CA GLU A 167 33.10 -32.96 -30.20
C GLU A 167 33.99 -33.94 -29.42
N GLU A 168 33.85 -34.02 -28.10
CA GLU A 168 34.52 -35.00 -27.26
C GLU A 168 33.95 -36.41 -27.42
N ASP A 169 32.63 -36.57 -27.46
CA ASP A 169 31.97 -37.86 -27.72
C ASP A 169 32.29 -38.41 -29.13
N ALA A 170 32.41 -37.53 -30.12
CA ALA A 170 32.85 -37.90 -31.47
C ALA A 170 34.34 -38.34 -31.51
N LYS A 171 35.18 -37.82 -30.62
CA LYS A 171 36.61 -38.20 -30.50
C LYS A 171 36.83 -39.45 -29.65
N LEU A 172 35.93 -39.74 -28.71
CA LEU A 172 36.01 -40.89 -27.80
C LEU A 172 35.46 -42.20 -28.39
N GLY A 173 34.98 -42.19 -29.63
CA GLY A 173 34.69 -43.43 -30.39
C GLY A 173 33.76 -44.40 -29.67
N LYS A 174 32.74 -43.90 -28.97
CA LYS A 174 31.67 -44.76 -28.45
C LYS A 174 30.86 -45.30 -29.63
N GLU A 175 31.16 -46.54 -30.00
CA GLU A 175 30.58 -47.28 -31.11
C GLU A 175 29.05 -47.17 -31.14
N ALA A 176 28.53 -46.59 -32.22
CA ALA A 176 27.16 -46.81 -32.63
C ALA A 176 27.03 -48.28 -33.06
N VAL A 177 26.09 -48.99 -32.43
CA VAL A 177 25.73 -50.38 -32.75
C VAL A 177 25.45 -50.51 -34.25
N PRO A 178 26.05 -51.49 -34.98
CA PRO A 178 25.84 -51.63 -36.41
C PRO A 178 24.46 -52.23 -36.67
N MET A 179 23.51 -51.38 -37.07
CA MET A 179 22.20 -51.80 -37.57
C MET A 179 22.29 -51.98 -39.09
N GLY A 180 22.29 -53.24 -39.53
CA GLY A 180 22.28 -53.61 -40.94
C GLY A 180 21.06 -53.06 -41.69
N GLU A 181 21.31 -52.67 -42.94
CA GLU A 181 20.34 -52.44 -44.02
C GLU A 181 19.16 -51.51 -43.69
N LEU A 182 19.38 -50.20 -43.76
CA LEU A 182 18.32 -49.19 -43.71
C LEU A 182 18.11 -48.53 -45.08
N SER A 183 16.98 -48.88 -45.68
CA SER A 183 16.27 -48.17 -46.74
C SER A 183 16.26 -46.65 -46.53
N ALA A 184 16.27 -45.88 -47.62
CA ALA A 184 16.26 -44.41 -47.64
C ALA A 184 15.20 -43.75 -46.72
N GLY A 185 14.10 -44.45 -46.41
CA GLY A 185 13.08 -43.97 -45.46
C GLY A 185 13.55 -43.89 -44.01
N ALA A 186 14.61 -44.60 -43.64
CA ALA A 186 15.07 -44.64 -42.26
C ALA A 186 16.22 -43.66 -41.95
N GLN A 187 16.97 -43.24 -42.98
CA GLN A 187 17.79 -42.03 -42.90
C GLN A 187 16.91 -40.79 -42.74
N GLN A 188 15.75 -40.73 -43.41
CA GLN A 188 14.78 -39.66 -43.23
C GLN A 188 14.18 -39.68 -41.81
N PHE A 189 13.83 -40.86 -41.29
CA PHE A 189 13.36 -41.02 -39.91
C PHE A 189 14.42 -40.64 -38.86
N GLN A 190 15.70 -40.91 -39.13
CA GLN A 190 16.81 -40.48 -38.26
C GLN A 190 17.00 -38.96 -38.27
N MET A 191 16.99 -38.31 -39.44
CA MET A 191 17.05 -36.84 -39.52
C MET A 191 15.85 -36.18 -38.83
N GLU A 192 14.65 -36.71 -39.03
CA GLU A 192 13.43 -36.17 -38.41
C GLU A 192 13.44 -36.34 -36.89
N LYS A 193 13.97 -37.47 -36.41
CA LYS A 193 14.17 -37.72 -34.97
C LYS A 193 15.23 -36.79 -34.38
N GLU A 194 16.34 -36.55 -35.07
CA GLU A 194 17.38 -35.62 -34.62
C GLU A 194 16.88 -34.17 -34.53
N ASP A 195 16.06 -33.72 -35.49
CA ASP A 195 15.42 -32.39 -35.45
C ASP A 195 14.38 -32.29 -34.32
N HIS A 196 13.63 -33.37 -34.06
CA HIS A 196 12.67 -33.44 -32.97
C HIS A 196 13.35 -33.44 -31.59
N ASP A 197 14.45 -34.17 -31.44
CA ASP A 197 15.24 -34.21 -30.21
C ASP A 197 15.90 -32.85 -29.95
N ALA A 198 16.44 -32.19 -30.99
CA ALA A 198 17.00 -30.84 -30.88
C ALA A 198 15.97 -29.79 -30.42
N LYS A 199 14.73 -29.87 -30.93
CA LYS A 199 13.63 -28.98 -30.51
C LYS A 199 13.20 -29.25 -29.07
N THR A 200 13.15 -30.52 -28.69
CA THR A 200 12.76 -30.93 -27.34
C THR A 200 13.81 -30.49 -26.31
N ASP A 201 15.10 -30.63 -26.61
CA ASP A 201 16.20 -30.12 -25.77
C ASP A 201 16.12 -28.60 -25.60
N GLN A 202 15.82 -27.87 -26.68
CA GLN A 202 15.65 -26.42 -26.61
C GLN A 202 14.48 -26.01 -25.70
N GLN A 203 13.38 -26.76 -25.74
CA GLN A 203 12.24 -26.53 -24.84
C GLN A 203 12.56 -26.90 -23.40
N LEU A 204 13.26 -28.00 -23.17
CA LEU A 204 13.70 -28.43 -21.84
C LEU A 204 14.69 -27.43 -21.21
N ASP A 205 15.56 -26.80 -22.00
CA ASP A 205 16.45 -25.75 -21.53
C ASP A 205 15.71 -24.48 -21.13
N LEU A 206 14.69 -24.08 -21.89
CA LEU A 206 13.81 -22.96 -21.53
C LEU A 206 13.09 -23.22 -20.22
N ILE A 207 12.58 -24.45 -20.05
CA ILE A 207 11.94 -24.88 -18.80
C ILE A 207 12.96 -24.90 -17.65
N ARG A 208 14.16 -25.46 -17.86
CA ARG A 208 15.22 -25.53 -16.84
C ARG A 208 15.68 -24.15 -16.40
N THR A 209 15.74 -23.20 -17.33
CA THR A 209 16.04 -21.79 -17.04
C THR A 209 14.91 -21.13 -16.27
N GLY A 210 13.65 -21.31 -16.70
CA GLY A 210 12.49 -20.78 -15.99
C GLY A 210 12.33 -21.35 -14.57
N VAL A 211 12.64 -22.64 -14.38
CA VAL A 211 12.63 -23.30 -13.06
C VAL A 211 13.76 -22.79 -12.18
N ARG A 212 14.94 -22.51 -12.72
CA ARG A 212 16.05 -21.89 -11.97
C ARG A 212 15.69 -20.44 -11.56
N ASP A 213 15.12 -19.66 -12.47
CA ASP A 213 14.66 -18.31 -12.16
C ASP A 213 13.59 -18.32 -11.06
N LEU A 214 12.64 -19.27 -11.13
CA LEU A 214 11.63 -19.47 -10.08
C LEU A 214 12.25 -19.90 -8.74
N HIS A 215 13.27 -20.77 -8.77
CA HIS A 215 14.00 -21.20 -7.58
C HIS A 215 14.71 -20.01 -6.92
N ASP A 216 15.38 -19.17 -7.71
CA ASP A 216 16.11 -18.01 -7.18
C ASP A 216 15.13 -16.96 -6.64
N ILE A 217 14.00 -16.72 -7.33
CA ILE A 217 12.89 -15.89 -6.81
C ILE A 217 12.33 -16.46 -5.50
N ALA A 218 12.11 -17.78 -5.42
CA ALA A 218 11.55 -18.42 -4.23
C ALA A 218 12.52 -18.38 -3.04
N SER A 219 13.82 -18.61 -3.29
CA SER A 219 14.86 -18.52 -2.27
C SER A 219 15.01 -17.10 -1.74
N GLU A 220 15.00 -16.11 -2.63
CA GLU A 220 15.04 -14.70 -2.23
C GLU A 220 13.75 -14.25 -1.52
N MET A 221 12.59 -14.77 -1.93
CA MET A 221 11.32 -14.55 -1.21
C MET A 221 11.40 -15.14 0.20
N HIS A 222 12.03 -16.29 0.38
CA HIS A 222 12.17 -16.91 1.69
C HIS A 222 13.02 -16.07 2.64
N GLU A 223 14.19 -15.60 2.18
CA GLU A 223 15.07 -14.75 2.98
C GLU A 223 14.42 -13.40 3.32
N GLU A 224 13.66 -12.83 2.38
CA GLU A 224 12.91 -11.60 2.60
C GLU A 224 11.75 -11.77 3.57
N LEU A 225 11.01 -12.89 3.51
CA LEU A 225 9.94 -13.19 4.46
C LEU A 225 10.48 -13.23 5.90
N GLN A 226 11.71 -13.70 6.11
CA GLN A 226 12.35 -13.68 7.43
C GLN A 226 12.60 -12.23 7.92
N VAL A 227 13.05 -11.33 7.03
CA VAL A 227 13.25 -9.91 7.37
C VAL A 227 11.91 -9.21 7.62
N GLN A 228 10.89 -9.51 6.81
CA GLN A 228 9.57 -8.91 6.95
C GLN A 228 8.81 -9.42 8.18
N GLN A 229 8.98 -10.68 8.57
CA GLN A 229 8.31 -11.26 9.73
C GLN A 229 8.67 -10.52 11.03
N VAL A 230 9.95 -10.16 11.22
CA VAL A 230 10.41 -9.39 12.39
C VAL A 230 9.82 -7.98 12.41
N VAL A 231 9.70 -7.35 11.23
CA VAL A 231 9.13 -6.00 11.08
C VAL A 231 7.62 -5.98 11.31
N ILE A 232 6.89 -6.99 10.81
CA ILE A 232 5.44 -7.10 10.96
C ILE A 232 5.05 -7.36 12.41
N GLU A 233 5.81 -8.16 13.17
CA GLU A 233 5.51 -8.44 14.58
C GLU A 233 5.60 -7.20 15.48
N GLU A 234 6.57 -6.32 15.23
CA GLU A 234 6.73 -5.06 15.96
C GLU A 234 5.53 -4.14 15.69
N VAL A 235 5.13 -4.00 14.42
CA VAL A 235 4.03 -3.12 14.02
C VAL A 235 2.66 -3.69 14.41
N ASN A 236 2.44 -5.00 14.32
CA ASN A 236 1.21 -5.64 14.81
C ASN A 236 1.07 -5.50 16.33
N LYS A 237 2.17 -5.54 17.09
CA LYS A 237 2.13 -5.25 18.53
C LYS A 237 1.70 -3.81 18.80
N GLU A 238 2.18 -2.85 18.02
CA GLU A 238 1.73 -1.45 18.14
C GLU A 238 0.24 -1.30 17.78
N PHE A 239 -0.21 -1.97 16.72
CA PHE A 239 -1.62 -2.02 16.32
C PHE A 239 -2.51 -2.59 17.44
N ASP A 240 -2.14 -3.73 18.01
CA ASP A 240 -2.85 -4.37 19.12
C ASP A 240 -2.90 -3.48 20.36
N VAL A 241 -1.80 -2.79 20.68
CA VAL A 241 -1.73 -1.89 21.84
C VAL A 241 -2.61 -0.68 21.63
N LEU A 242 -2.61 -0.09 20.43
CA LEU A 242 -3.48 1.02 20.07
C LEU A 242 -4.95 0.59 20.10
N GLU A 243 -5.30 -0.55 19.48
CA GLU A 243 -6.66 -1.08 19.50
C GLU A 243 -7.16 -1.36 20.92
N LYS A 244 -6.33 -1.98 21.77
CA LYS A 244 -6.66 -2.22 23.19
C LYS A 244 -6.86 -0.91 23.93
N LYS A 245 -5.97 0.08 23.80
CA LYS A 245 -6.12 1.40 24.42
C LYS A 245 -7.43 2.08 24.00
N PHE A 246 -7.80 1.98 22.73
CA PHE A 246 -9.07 2.52 22.22
C PHE A 246 -10.29 1.78 22.77
N LYS A 247 -10.29 0.44 22.77
CA LYS A 247 -11.41 -0.36 23.31
C LYS A 247 -11.62 -0.08 24.79
N THR A 248 -10.52 0.02 25.56
CA THR A 248 -10.57 0.34 26.99
C THR A 248 -11.03 1.78 27.24
N ALA A 249 -10.60 2.77 26.44
CA ALA A 249 -11.07 4.15 26.58
C ALA A 249 -12.57 4.29 26.30
N ASN A 250 -13.07 3.60 25.26
CA ASN A 250 -14.49 3.60 24.92
C ASN A 250 -15.33 2.86 25.98
N GLN A 251 -14.83 1.72 26.50
CA GLN A 251 -15.44 1.03 27.62
C GLN A 251 -15.47 1.91 28.88
N ARG A 252 -14.38 2.61 29.21
CA ARG A 252 -14.33 3.54 30.35
C ARG A 252 -15.33 4.70 30.20
N LEU A 253 -15.45 5.27 29.01
CA LEU A 253 -16.46 6.29 28.73
C LEU A 253 -17.88 5.76 28.94
N ASN A 254 -18.17 4.55 28.45
CA ASN A 254 -19.47 3.92 28.63
C ASN A 254 -19.74 3.55 30.10
N THR A 255 -18.77 3.00 30.83
CA THR A 255 -18.93 2.69 32.25
C THR A 255 -19.11 3.95 33.08
N LEU A 256 -18.38 5.05 32.79
CA LEU A 256 -18.61 6.34 33.47
C LEU A 256 -20.00 6.91 33.16
N LEU A 257 -20.53 6.69 31.96
CA LEU A 257 -21.90 7.06 31.58
C LEU A 257 -22.97 6.21 32.29
N GLU A 258 -22.72 4.93 32.51
CA GLU A 258 -23.62 4.03 33.24
C GLU A 258 -23.54 4.25 34.75
N GLU A 259 -22.34 4.43 35.30
CA GLU A 259 -22.05 4.64 36.72
C GLU A 259 -22.55 6.02 37.20
N SER A 260 -22.57 7.02 36.32
CA SER A 260 -23.24 8.31 36.58
C SER A 260 -24.78 8.25 36.52
N GLY A 261 -25.36 7.05 36.40
CA GLY A 261 -26.81 6.81 36.48
C GLY A 261 -27.55 6.96 35.16
N GLY A 262 -26.82 7.07 34.03
CA GLY A 262 -27.38 7.20 32.70
C GLY A 262 -28.00 8.57 32.41
N THR A 263 -28.09 8.90 31.11
CA THR A 263 -28.61 10.19 30.60
C THR A 263 -29.99 10.56 31.17
N ALA A 264 -30.81 9.57 31.55
CA ALA A 264 -32.15 9.79 32.09
C ALA A 264 -32.18 10.43 33.49
N ARG A 265 -31.31 9.97 34.42
CA ARG A 265 -31.21 10.58 35.77
C ARG A 265 -30.65 11.98 35.71
N TRP A 266 -29.64 12.21 34.86
CA TRP A 266 -29.06 13.53 34.64
C TRP A 266 -30.05 14.52 34.03
N CYS A 267 -30.87 14.08 33.06
CA CYS A 267 -31.89 14.92 32.44
C CYS A 267 -32.97 15.35 33.47
N SER A 268 -33.42 14.42 34.32
CA SER A 268 -34.35 14.70 35.41
C SER A 268 -33.80 15.73 36.41
N LEU A 269 -32.53 15.60 36.82
CA LEU A 269 -31.88 16.54 37.73
C LEU A 269 -31.74 17.95 37.14
N MET A 270 -31.38 18.06 35.86
CA MET A 270 -31.28 19.35 35.18
C MET A 270 -32.63 20.08 35.10
N ILE A 271 -33.72 19.37 34.81
CA ILE A 271 -35.08 19.95 34.79
C ILE A 271 -35.50 20.40 36.19
N ALA A 272 -35.24 19.57 37.22
CA ALA A 272 -35.53 19.95 38.60
C ALA A 272 -34.76 21.21 39.03
N PHE A 273 -33.51 21.36 38.59
CA PHE A 273 -32.68 22.53 38.87
C PHE A 273 -33.22 23.81 38.21
N ILE A 274 -33.70 23.71 36.96
CA ILE A 274 -34.32 24.83 36.24
C ILE A 274 -35.58 25.31 36.97
N ILE A 275 -36.43 24.38 37.43
CA ILE A 275 -37.65 24.72 38.19
C ILE A 275 -37.29 25.41 39.52
N LEU A 276 -36.24 24.93 40.20
CA LEU A 276 -35.77 25.51 41.46
C LEU A 276 -35.23 26.94 41.27
N LEU A 277 -34.47 27.18 40.20
CA LEU A 277 -33.99 28.51 39.83
C LEU A 277 -35.14 29.46 39.45
N ALA A 278 -36.17 28.96 38.75
CA ALA A 278 -37.34 29.75 38.41
C ALA A 278 -38.13 30.19 39.67
N LEU A 279 -38.27 29.30 40.65
CA LEU A 279 -38.89 29.63 41.94
C LEU A 279 -38.08 30.63 42.75
N LEU A 280 -36.75 30.46 42.80
CA LEU A 280 -35.86 31.44 43.45
C LEU A 280 -35.93 32.81 42.79
N GLY A 281 -35.91 32.88 41.46
CA GLY A 281 -36.06 34.12 40.70
C GLY A 281 -37.41 34.79 40.96
N TYR A 282 -38.50 34.01 41.02
CA TYR A 282 -39.82 34.52 41.36
C TYR A 282 -39.85 35.12 42.77
N ILE A 283 -39.26 34.44 43.75
CA ILE A 283 -39.17 34.95 45.13
C ILE A 283 -38.32 36.23 45.20
N PHE A 284 -37.20 36.28 44.49
CA PHE A 284 -36.33 37.46 44.43
C PHE A 284 -36.97 38.66 43.72
N GLN A 285 -37.94 38.42 42.84
CA GLN A 285 -38.71 39.46 42.18
C GLN A 285 -39.94 39.90 43.00
N LEU A 286 -40.39 39.05 43.92
CA LEU A 286 -41.48 39.33 44.85
C LEU A 286 -41.00 40.11 46.10
N PHE A 287 -39.70 40.07 46.39
CA PHE A 287 -39.02 40.79 47.47
C PHE A 287 -38.30 42.03 46.93
#